data_AF-Q0F0G0-F1
#
_entry.id   AF-Q0F0G0-F1
#
_cell.length_a   1.000
_cell.length_b   1.000
_cell.length_c   1.000
_cell.angle_alpha   90.00
_cell.angle_beta   90.00
_cell.angle_gamma   90.00
#
_symmetry.space_group_name_H-M   'P 1'
#
loop_
_entity.id
_entity.type
_entity.pdbx_description
1 polymer ?
#
loop_
_entity_poly.entity_id
_entity_poly.type
_entity_poly.pdbx_seq_one_letter_code
_entity_poly.pdbx_strand_id
1 'polypeptide(L)' 'MRRAHDKIVPAGMSECPECGEMMRPHHACPHCGTYKGREVKSVED' A
#
# COMPACT_ATOMS: atom_id res chain seq x y z
N MET A 1 -23.91 15.69 -20.07
CA MET A 1 -23.57 14.25 -20.10
C MET A 1 -22.12 13.91 -20.47
N ARG A 2 -21.31 14.79 -21.08
CA ARG A 2 -19.96 14.44 -21.56
C ARG A 2 -18.98 13.86 -20.51
N ARG A 3 -19.06 14.27 -19.24
CA ARG A 3 -18.08 13.91 -18.18
C ARG A 3 -18.63 13.01 -17.07
N ALA A 4 -19.77 12.35 -17.29
CA ALA A 4 -20.43 11.55 -16.25
C ALA A 4 -19.60 10.34 -15.78
N HIS A 5 -18.60 9.92 -16.56
CA HIS A 5 -17.74 8.78 -16.26
C HIS A 5 -16.30 9.16 -15.87
N ASP A 6 -15.97 10.45 -15.84
CA ASP A 6 -14.61 10.96 -15.57
C ASP A 6 -14.29 11.00 -14.07
N LYS A 7 -14.75 9.99 -13.30
CA LYS A 7 -14.50 9.92 -11.87
C LYS A 7 -13.18 9.22 -11.59
N ILE A 8 -12.41 9.78 -10.67
CA ILE A 8 -11.22 9.14 -10.13
C ILE A 8 -11.68 8.06 -9.14
N VAL A 9 -11.14 6.85 -9.26
CA VAL A 9 -11.39 5.75 -8.34
C VAL A 9 -10.24 5.69 -7.33
N PRO A 10 -10.51 5.71 -6.02
CA PRO A 10 -9.45 5.57 -5.02
C PRO A 10 -8.78 4.21 -5.13
N ALA A 11 -7.47 4.17 -4.87
CA ALA A 11 -6.74 2.91 -4.82
C ALA A 11 -7.18 2.07 -3.62
N GLY A 12 -7.27 0.75 -3.80
CA GLY A 12 -7.47 -0.18 -2.68
C GLY A 12 -6.23 -0.23 -1.80
N MET A 13 -6.42 -0.09 -0.49
CA MET A 13 -5.38 -0.16 0.54
C MET A 13 -5.72 -1.30 1.51
N SER A 14 -4.69 -1.93 2.06
CA SER A 14 -4.77 -3.01 3.04
C SER A 14 -3.85 -2.71 4.21
N GLU A 15 -4.22 -3.14 5.41
CA GLU A 15 -3.39 -2.98 6.60
C GLU A 15 -2.14 -3.87 6.53
N CYS A 16 -0.99 -3.34 6.94
CA CYS A 16 0.23 -4.12 7.07
C CYS A 16 0.17 -5.00 8.32
N PRO A 17 0.37 -6.33 8.21
CA PRO A 17 0.30 -7.21 9.37
C PRO A 17 1.44 -7.02 10.38
N GLU A 18 2.54 -6.38 9.99
CA GLU A 18 3.72 -6.21 10.86
C GLU A 18 3.70 -4.88 11.63
N CYS A 19 3.25 -3.78 11.01
CA CYS A 19 3.26 -2.45 11.64
C CYS A 19 1.89 -1.77 11.75
N GLY A 20 0.83 -2.34 11.17
CA GLY A 20 -0.53 -1.77 11.19
C GLY A 20 -0.75 -0.59 10.23
N GLU A 21 0.27 -0.15 9.49
CA GLU A 21 0.13 0.98 8.55
C GLU A 21 -0.60 0.57 7.27
N MET A 22 -1.28 1.53 6.63
CA MET A 22 -1.96 1.30 5.37
C MET A 22 -0.95 1.12 4.23
N MET A 23 -0.98 -0.05 3.60
CA MET A 23 -0.12 -0.41 2.48
C MET A 23 -0.94 -0.79 1.24
N ARG A 24 -0.29 -0.77 0.08
CA ARG A 24 -0.88 -1.31 -1.14
C ARG A 24 -0.87 -2.84 -1.12
N PRO A 25 -1.97 -3.52 -1.49
CA PRO A 25 -1.98 -4.97 -1.62
C PRO A 25 -0.87 -5.46 -2.58
N HIS A 26 -0.22 -6.57 -2.24
CA HIS A 26 0.87 -7.17 -3.01
C HIS A 26 2.17 -6.36 -3.15
N HIS A 27 2.34 -5.27 -2.40
CA HIS A 27 3.60 -4.52 -2.33
C HIS A 27 4.30 -4.74 -0.99
N ALA A 28 5.61 -4.48 -0.93
CA ALA A 28 6.29 -4.33 0.34
C ALA A 28 5.80 -3.07 1.07
N CYS A 29 5.65 -3.17 2.38
CA CYS A 29 5.25 -2.05 3.22
C CYS A 29 6.27 -0.90 3.06
N PRO A 30 5.84 0.33 2.72
CA PRO A 30 6.76 1.45 2.60
C PRO A 30 7.32 1.90 3.95
N HIS A 31 6.60 1.63 5.05
CA HIS A 31 7.00 2.06 6.38
C HIS A 31 7.99 1.10 7.05
N CYS A 32 7.69 -0.20 7.07
CA CYS A 32 8.55 -1.19 7.74
C CYS A 32 9.37 -2.05 6.77
N GLY A 33 9.23 -1.86 5.45
CA GLY A 33 10.02 -2.58 4.45
C GLY A 33 9.68 -4.06 4.29
N THR A 34 8.70 -4.57 5.04
CA THR A 34 8.36 -6.00 5.06
C THR A 34 7.34 -6.37 3.98
N TYR A 35 7.46 -7.61 3.49
CA TYR A 35 6.46 -8.27 2.64
C TYR A 35 6.38 -9.74 3.02
N LYS A 36 5.17 -10.22 3.36
CA LYS A 36 4.94 -11.62 3.78
C LYS A 36 5.87 -12.08 4.92
N GLY A 37 6.06 -11.24 5.94
CA GLY A 37 6.89 -11.55 7.10
C GLY A 37 8.40 -11.62 6.81
N ARG A 38 8.86 -11.11 5.67
CA ARG A 38 10.28 -10.98 5.33
C ARG A 38 10.61 -9.51 5.13
N GLU A 39 11.74 -9.08 5.66
CA GLU A 39 12.28 -7.76 5.39
C GLU A 39 12.84 -7.72 3.96
N VAL A 40 12.24 -6.89 3.10
CA VAL A 40 12.60 -6.80 1.67
C VAL A 40 13.36 -5.51 1.37
N LYS A 41 13.18 -4.48 2.20
CA LYS A 41 13.91 -3.23 2.14
C LYS A 41 14.44 -2.91 3.52
N SER A 42 15.74 -2.59 3.61
CA SER A 42 16.27 -1.82 4.72
C SER A 42 15.70 -0.40 4.57
N VAL A 43 14.62 -0.12 5.29
CA VAL A 43 14.12 1.25 5.39
C VAL A 43 15.10 1.97 6.31
N GLU A 44 16.12 2.59 5.72
CA GLU A 44 16.90 3.62 6.41
C GLU A 44 16.09 4.92 6.34
N ASP A 45 15.99 5.60 7.49
CA ASP A 45 15.17 6.79 7.83
C ASP A 45 14.83 7.76 6.67
#